data_AF-A0A0D1YV68-F1
#
_entry.id   AF-A0A0D1YV68-F1
#
_cell.length_a   1.000
_cell.length_b   1.000
_cell.length_c   1.000
_cell.angle_alpha   90.00
_cell.angle_beta   90.00
_cell.angle_gamma   90.00
#
_symmetry.space_group_name_H-M   'P 1'
#
loop_
_entity.id
_entity.type
_entity.pdbx_description
1 polymer ?
#
loop_
_entity_poly.entity_id
_entity_poly.type
_entity_poly.pdbx_seq_one_letter_code
_entity_poly.pdbx_strand_id
1 'polypeptide(L)'
;MMSVATETLHRIGSEVISVVAMSESGSEASKAAKKREYNRNAQRVFRQRRKEHLSKLEAAQRELNSIQVEEVERLRRENQLLAQENEALKSTYDSQANSPRPSVSPGEVRAPAAGYVHYTTPSAGYMDSITATPSYIPTAGPSALPPPASTPLSSTSNDPANLVVVVPNNIREIRRSLHQMFAHLLEIPVISNPQSHLATLAALEPSLPNALKPTQLQLTTPHHAYIDMLPSPSLRDRLIAVGPANANSFLTEACTIACDIEDTGQMTIWGEDWLNDFSWEFSAAVLERWGGWLLTPEWGQRANFWRRQRGAPVLPGYD
;
A
#
# COMPACT_ATOMS: atom_id res chain seq x y z
N MET A 1 56.85 55.24 -17.57
CA MET A 1 56.17 56.49 -17.18
C MET A 1 56.07 56.50 -15.66
N MET A 2 56.95 57.26 -15.00
CA MET A 2 56.88 57.51 -13.56
C MET A 2 55.86 58.61 -13.32
N SER A 3 54.85 58.37 -12.48
CA SER A 3 53.92 59.41 -12.03
C SER A 3 54.16 59.66 -10.55
N VAL A 4 54.54 60.90 -10.26
CA VAL A 4 54.98 61.43 -8.96
C VAL A 4 53.74 61.72 -8.12
N ALA A 5 53.67 61.18 -6.90
CA ALA A 5 52.62 61.52 -5.93
C ALA A 5 53.00 62.84 -5.24
N THR A 6 52.21 63.89 -5.47
CA THR A 6 52.32 65.17 -4.74
C THR A 6 51.47 65.12 -3.49
N GLU A 7 52.13 65.24 -2.35
CA GLU A 7 51.55 65.28 -1.01
C GLU A 7 51.15 66.73 -0.67
N THR A 8 49.87 67.01 -0.47
CA THR A 8 49.36 68.28 0.06
C THR A 8 48.71 68.06 1.42
N LEU A 9 49.47 68.35 2.48
CA LEU A 9 49.01 68.40 3.87
C LEU A 9 48.21 69.68 4.12
N HIS A 10 46.91 69.56 4.37
CA HIS A 10 46.14 70.57 5.10
C HIS A 10 45.64 69.95 6.40
N ARG A 11 46.27 70.37 7.51
CA ARG A 11 45.97 69.95 8.88
C ARG A 11 44.98 70.93 9.50
N ILE A 12 43.74 70.50 9.71
CA ILE A 12 42.79 71.12 10.66
C ILE A 12 41.94 69.99 11.26
N GLY A 13 41.91 69.88 12.59
CA GLY A 13 40.87 69.13 13.33
C GLY A 13 41.26 67.74 13.81
N SER A 14 41.11 67.52 15.11
CA SER A 14 41.48 66.34 15.90
C SER A 14 40.44 65.21 15.78
N GLU A 15 40.93 64.00 15.46
CA GLU A 15 40.48 62.64 15.85
C GLU A 15 40.51 61.67 14.65
N VAL A 16 41.60 60.91 14.53
CA VAL A 16 41.63 59.71 13.70
C VAL A 16 41.21 58.54 14.58
N ILE A 17 39.94 58.14 14.49
CA ILE A 17 39.50 56.84 15.00
C ILE A 17 40.16 55.77 14.14
N SER A 18 41.24 55.17 14.65
CA SER A 18 41.80 53.94 14.08
C SER A 18 40.83 52.79 14.38
N VAL A 19 39.86 52.57 13.48
CA VAL A 19 39.10 51.32 13.47
C VAL A 19 40.01 50.26 12.87
N VAL A 20 40.73 49.58 13.74
CA VAL A 20 41.44 48.35 13.38
C VAL A 20 40.38 47.28 13.11
N ALA A 21 40.12 46.99 11.83
CA ALA A 21 39.30 45.86 11.42
C ALA A 21 40.02 44.54 11.76
N MET A 22 39.84 44.08 12.99
CA MET A 22 40.28 42.77 13.47
C MET A 22 39.38 41.69 12.88
N SER A 23 39.74 41.19 11.69
CA SER A 23 39.50 39.85 11.14
C SER A 23 38.33 39.01 11.73
N GLU A 24 37.10 39.30 11.31
CA GLU A 24 35.93 38.41 11.46
C GLU A 24 36.03 37.12 10.62
N SER A 25 36.89 37.10 9.60
CA SER A 25 37.07 35.99 8.67
C SER A 25 37.51 34.68 9.33
N GLY A 26 38.24 34.74 10.46
CA GLY A 26 38.68 33.56 11.22
C GLY A 26 37.54 32.87 11.98
N SER A 27 36.54 33.63 12.43
CA SER A 27 35.39 33.11 13.19
C SER A 27 34.40 32.38 12.29
N GLU A 28 34.10 32.93 11.11
CA GLU A 28 33.21 32.29 10.14
C GLU A 28 33.83 31.05 9.50
N ALA A 29 35.12 31.09 9.16
CA ALA A 29 35.83 29.92 8.63
C ALA A 29 35.86 28.77 9.66
N SER A 30 36.04 29.08 10.94
CA SER A 30 36.01 28.11 12.04
C SER A 30 34.60 27.51 12.25
N LYS A 31 33.54 28.33 12.17
CA LYS A 31 32.14 27.86 12.20
C LYS A 31 31.82 26.97 11.01
N ALA A 32 32.28 27.33 9.81
CA ALA A 32 32.10 26.52 8.61
C ALA A 32 32.83 25.17 8.70
N ALA A 33 34.05 25.14 9.26
CA ALA A 33 34.79 23.91 9.49
C ALA A 33 34.07 22.98 10.49
N LYS A 34 33.57 23.51 11.61
CA LYS A 34 32.77 22.77 12.58
C LYS A 34 31.49 22.20 11.98
N LYS A 35 30.79 22.97 11.14
CA LYS A 35 29.58 22.51 10.43
C LYS A 35 29.88 21.38 9.44
N ARG A 36 31.01 21.45 8.72
CA ARG A 36 31.46 20.38 7.83
C ARG A 36 31.78 19.10 8.60
N GLU A 37 32.47 19.22 9.74
CA GLU A 37 32.80 18.07 10.59
C GLU A 37 31.55 17.43 11.20
N TYR A 38 30.61 18.24 11.68
CA TYR A 38 29.32 17.78 12.19
C TYR A 38 28.53 17.01 11.12
N ASN A 39 28.44 17.55 9.89
CA ASN A 39 27.77 16.86 8.78
C ASN A 39 28.48 15.55 8.40
N ARG A 40 29.81 15.50 8.43
CA ARG A 40 30.57 14.26 8.21
C ARG A 40 30.24 13.20 9.25
N ASN A 41 30.21 13.57 10.53
CA ASN A 41 29.86 12.62 11.60
C ASN A 41 28.40 12.19 11.53
N ALA A 42 27.46 13.11 11.28
CA ALA A 42 26.05 12.80 11.08
C ALA A 42 25.86 11.79 9.94
N GLN A 43 26.58 11.98 8.83
CA GLN A 43 26.53 11.05 7.69
C GLN A 43 27.09 9.67 8.03
N ARG A 44 28.17 9.59 8.82
CA ARG A 44 28.73 8.32 9.28
C ARG A 44 27.74 7.57 10.18
N VAL A 45 27.16 8.27 11.15
CA VAL A 45 26.17 7.69 12.06
C VAL A 45 24.93 7.23 11.30
N PHE A 46 24.45 8.00 10.32
CA PHE A 46 23.33 7.60 9.47
C PHE A 46 23.65 6.33 8.67
N ARG A 47 24.82 6.28 8.02
CA ARG A 47 25.26 5.09 7.27
C ARG A 47 25.39 3.87 8.18
N GLN A 48 25.92 4.06 9.39
CA GLN A 48 26.06 2.99 10.36
C GLN A 48 24.69 2.47 10.84
N ARG A 49 23.78 3.35 11.26
CA ARG A 49 22.41 2.97 11.66
C ARG A 49 21.66 2.27 10.54
N ARG A 50 21.80 2.74 9.30
CA ARG A 50 21.19 2.11 8.12
C ARG A 50 21.75 0.70 7.90
N LYS A 51 23.07 0.51 8.03
CA LYS A 51 23.72 -0.80 7.92
C LYS A 51 23.26 -1.76 9.03
N GLU A 52 23.18 -1.28 10.26
CA GLU A 52 22.71 -2.07 11.40
C GLU A 52 21.23 -2.45 11.27
N HIS A 53 20.39 -1.53 10.82
CA HIS A 53 18.98 -1.80 10.55
C HIS A 53 18.79 -2.83 9.45
N LEU A 54 19.52 -2.70 8.34
CA LEU A 54 19.50 -3.67 7.25
C LEU A 54 19.93 -5.06 7.74
N SER A 55 21.02 -5.12 8.49
CA SER A 55 21.51 -6.38 9.09
C SER A 55 20.50 -7.01 10.04
N LYS A 56 19.75 -6.21 10.82
CA LYS A 56 18.69 -6.72 11.71
C LYS A 56 17.52 -7.28 10.91
N LEU A 57 17.08 -6.57 9.88
CA LEU A 57 16.00 -7.06 9.00
C LEU A 57 16.38 -8.36 8.30
N GLU A 58 17.61 -8.47 7.78
CA GLU A 58 18.11 -9.70 7.15
C GLU A 58 18.20 -10.88 8.14
N ALA A 59 18.56 -10.62 9.40
CA ALA A 59 18.58 -11.64 10.44
C ALA A 59 17.16 -12.12 10.79
N ALA A 60 16.23 -11.19 11.00
CA ALA A 60 14.83 -11.50 11.28
C ALA A 60 14.18 -12.27 10.11
N GLN A 61 14.47 -11.89 8.86
CA GLN A 61 13.99 -12.61 7.69
C GLN A 61 14.53 -14.05 7.63
N ARG A 62 15.81 -14.25 7.96
CA ARG A 62 16.42 -15.58 8.01
C ARG A 62 15.79 -16.46 9.09
N GLU A 63 15.51 -15.90 10.26
CA GLU A 63 14.85 -16.61 11.35
C GLU A 63 13.42 -17.01 10.97
N LEU A 64 12.64 -16.09 10.41
CA LEU A 64 11.28 -16.38 9.94
C LEU A 64 11.28 -17.48 8.87
N ASN A 65 12.20 -17.41 7.90
CA ASN A 65 12.33 -18.44 6.88
C ASN A 65 12.72 -19.79 7.48
N SER A 66 13.61 -19.83 8.49
CA SER A 66 13.97 -21.07 9.20
C SER A 66 12.75 -21.71 9.87
N ILE A 67 11.97 -20.90 10.59
CA ILE A 67 10.74 -21.35 11.26
C ILE A 67 9.74 -21.90 10.23
N GLN A 68 9.57 -21.23 9.10
CA GLN A 68 8.68 -21.70 8.02
C GLN A 68 9.13 -23.03 7.43
N VAL A 69 10.44 -23.23 7.21
CA VAL A 69 10.99 -24.49 6.69
C VAL A 69 10.75 -25.63 7.69
N GLU A 70 11.02 -25.40 8.98
CA GLU A 70 10.77 -26.39 10.04
C GLU A 70 9.30 -26.79 10.12
N GLU A 71 8.38 -25.83 10.01
CA GLU A 71 6.94 -26.09 10.03
C GLU A 71 6.48 -26.88 8.78
N VAL A 72 7.02 -26.55 7.60
CA VAL A 72 6.75 -27.31 6.38
C VAL A 72 7.24 -28.76 6.52
N GLU A 73 8.42 -28.98 7.09
CA GLU A 73 8.92 -30.33 7.35
C GLU A 73 8.06 -31.08 8.37
N ARG A 74 7.57 -30.40 9.41
CA ARG A 74 6.65 -30.98 10.40
C ARG A 74 5.35 -31.44 9.73
N LEU A 75 4.72 -30.56 8.94
CA LEU A 75 3.47 -30.87 8.23
C LEU A 75 3.65 -31.99 7.19
N ARG A 76 4.82 -32.07 6.55
CA ARG A 76 5.14 -33.18 5.64
C ARG A 76 5.24 -34.52 6.37
N ARG A 77 5.90 -34.55 7.54
CA ARG A 77 5.95 -35.76 8.39
C ARG A 77 4.58 -36.19 8.86
N GLU A 78 3.76 -35.23 9.31
CA GLU A 78 2.38 -35.49 9.76
C GLU A 78 1.52 -36.07 8.62
N ASN A 79 1.58 -35.48 7.42
CA ASN A 79 0.89 -36.01 6.24
C ASN A 79 1.34 -37.44 5.87
N GLN A 80 2.63 -37.73 5.98
CA GLN A 80 3.13 -39.09 5.72
C GLN A 80 2.56 -40.11 6.70
N LEU A 81 2.48 -39.77 8.00
CA LEU A 81 1.90 -40.64 9.02
C LEU A 81 0.40 -40.86 8.77
N LEU A 82 -0.35 -39.80 8.49
CA LEU A 82 -1.78 -39.90 8.17
C LEU A 82 -2.01 -40.71 6.89
N ALA A 83 -1.12 -40.63 5.90
CA ALA A 83 -1.22 -41.44 4.69
C ALA A 83 -1.03 -42.94 4.99
N GLN A 84 -0.04 -43.28 5.83
CA GLN A 84 0.20 -44.66 6.27
C GLN A 84 -0.96 -45.21 7.09
N GLU A 85 -1.52 -44.42 8.00
CA GLU A 85 -2.70 -44.81 8.77
C GLU A 85 -3.91 -45.06 7.85
N ASN A 86 -4.15 -44.16 6.89
CA ASN A 86 -5.21 -44.35 5.89
C ASN A 86 -5.01 -45.61 5.05
N GLU A 87 -3.77 -45.93 4.67
CA GLU A 87 -3.44 -47.16 3.94
C GLU A 87 -3.70 -48.41 4.80
N ALA A 88 -3.30 -48.38 6.07
CA ALA A 88 -3.57 -49.46 7.01
C ALA A 88 -5.08 -49.66 7.23
N LEU A 89 -5.83 -48.59 7.46
CA LEU A 89 -7.29 -48.63 7.62
C LEU A 89 -7.98 -49.18 6.36
N LYS A 90 -7.56 -48.75 5.16
CA LYS A 90 -8.06 -49.32 3.90
C LYS A 90 -7.78 -50.81 3.79
N SER A 91 -6.57 -51.25 4.13
CA SER A 91 -6.22 -52.68 4.10
C SER A 91 -7.08 -53.52 5.07
N THR A 92 -7.38 -53.00 6.27
CA THR A 92 -8.28 -53.67 7.22
C THR A 92 -9.73 -53.71 6.74
N TYR A 93 -10.19 -52.64 6.08
CA TYR A 93 -11.53 -52.58 5.49
C TYR A 93 -11.68 -53.54 4.31
N ASP A 94 -10.70 -53.59 3.42
CA ASP A 94 -10.68 -54.52 2.28
C ASP A 94 -10.60 -55.98 2.75
N SER A 95 -9.91 -56.24 3.87
CA SER A 95 -9.89 -57.56 4.51
C SER A 95 -11.24 -57.96 5.13
N GLN A 96 -12.03 -57.00 5.63
CA GLN A 96 -13.40 -57.24 6.11
C GLN A 96 -14.42 -57.38 4.96
N ALA A 97 -14.17 -56.76 3.81
CA ALA A 97 -15.02 -56.88 2.62
C ALA A 97 -14.95 -58.28 1.96
N ASN A 98 -13.95 -59.11 2.29
CA ASN A 98 -13.80 -60.50 1.85
C ASN A 98 -14.56 -61.53 2.71
N SER A 99 -15.43 -61.10 3.64
CA SER A 99 -16.34 -62.00 4.34
C SER A 99 -17.75 -61.93 3.70
N PRO A 100 -18.40 -63.07 3.38
CA PRO A 100 -19.65 -63.06 2.62
C PRO A 100 -20.76 -62.28 3.35
N ARG A 101 -21.13 -61.11 2.81
CA ARG A 101 -22.30 -60.36 3.26
C ARG A 101 -23.57 -61.09 2.77
N PRO A 102 -24.61 -61.28 3.59
CA PRO A 102 -25.87 -61.84 3.10
C PRO A 102 -26.46 -60.87 2.07
N SER A 103 -26.71 -61.35 0.86
CA SER A 103 -27.38 -60.60 -0.19
C SER A 103 -28.83 -60.33 0.22
N VAL A 104 -29.18 -59.07 0.43
CA VAL A 104 -30.58 -58.64 0.44
C VAL A 104 -30.87 -57.98 -0.90
N SER A 105 -31.64 -58.68 -1.73
CA SER A 105 -32.15 -58.19 -3.01
C SER A 105 -33.09 -56.99 -2.82
N PRO A 106 -33.05 -55.97 -3.69
CA PRO A 106 -34.03 -54.89 -3.65
C PRO A 106 -35.32 -55.37 -4.33
N GLY A 107 -36.29 -55.79 -3.51
CA GLY A 107 -37.67 -56.05 -3.93
C GLY A 107 -38.49 -54.77 -3.86
N GLU A 108 -39.11 -54.42 -4.98
CA GLU A 108 -40.03 -53.29 -5.16
C GLU A 108 -41.20 -53.30 -4.15
N VAL A 109 -41.42 -52.18 -3.47
CA VAL A 109 -42.76 -51.82 -2.98
C VAL A 109 -43.03 -50.35 -3.30
N ARG A 110 -44.08 -50.16 -4.10
CA ARG A 110 -44.56 -48.88 -4.62
C ARG A 110 -45.63 -48.29 -3.66
N ALA A 111 -45.35 -47.06 -3.21
CA ALA A 111 -46.26 -45.96 -2.84
C ALA A 111 -46.96 -45.96 -1.44
N PRO A 112 -47.55 -44.83 -0.99
CA PRO A 112 -46.88 -43.57 -0.65
C PRO A 112 -47.36 -42.98 0.71
N ALA A 113 -46.58 -42.15 1.39
CA ALA A 113 -47.11 -41.19 2.36
C ALA A 113 -46.13 -40.03 2.62
N ALA A 114 -46.67 -38.82 2.52
CA ALA A 114 -46.02 -37.56 2.83
C ALA A 114 -45.58 -37.49 4.30
N GLY A 115 -44.42 -36.88 4.54
CA GLY A 115 -43.91 -36.65 5.90
C GLY A 115 -42.57 -35.90 5.88
N TYR A 116 -42.58 -34.67 5.38
CA TYR A 116 -41.48 -33.73 5.62
C TYR A 116 -41.45 -33.42 7.11
N VAL A 117 -40.36 -33.74 7.80
CA VAL A 117 -40.11 -33.29 9.18
C VAL A 117 -38.85 -32.43 9.16
N HIS A 118 -39.06 -31.14 9.33
CA HIS A 118 -38.07 -30.09 9.49
C HIS A 118 -37.51 -30.18 10.92
N TYR A 119 -36.20 -30.24 11.10
CA TYR A 119 -35.59 -30.04 12.41
C TYR A 119 -35.20 -28.55 12.55
N THR A 120 -35.94 -27.83 13.38
CA THR A 120 -35.56 -26.52 13.89
C THR A 120 -34.96 -26.64 15.29
N THR A 121 -33.96 -25.80 15.51
CA THR A 121 -33.14 -25.58 16.70
C THR A 121 -33.98 -25.19 17.94
N PRO A 122 -33.59 -25.57 19.17
CA PRO A 122 -34.44 -25.42 20.35
C PRO A 122 -34.40 -24.00 20.95
N SER A 123 -35.57 -23.56 21.40
CA SER A 123 -35.80 -22.38 22.24
C SER A 123 -35.79 -22.78 23.72
N ALA A 124 -35.08 -22.01 24.55
CA ALA A 124 -35.29 -21.97 26.00
C ALA A 124 -36.03 -20.66 26.33
N GLY A 125 -37.25 -20.79 26.85
CA GLY A 125 -38.10 -19.68 27.27
C GLY A 125 -37.86 -19.22 28.71
N TYR A 126 -38.29 -18.00 29.04
CA TYR A 126 -39.43 -17.71 29.93
C TYR A 126 -39.52 -16.18 30.18
N MET A 127 -40.70 -15.62 29.85
CA MET A 127 -41.55 -14.59 30.54
C MET A 127 -40.90 -13.32 31.16
N ASP A 128 -41.49 -12.11 31.15
CA ASP A 128 -42.89 -11.71 31.05
C ASP A 128 -42.99 -10.21 30.66
N SER A 129 -44.15 -9.81 30.13
CA SER A 129 -44.50 -8.42 29.75
C SER A 129 -45.15 -7.65 30.92
N ILE A 130 -44.81 -6.38 31.15
CA ILE A 130 -45.79 -5.39 31.67
C ILE A 130 -45.49 -3.97 31.14
N THR A 131 -46.52 -3.38 30.56
CA THR A 131 -46.69 -2.01 30.07
C THR A 131 -46.77 -0.99 31.22
N ALA A 132 -46.14 0.19 31.09
CA ALA A 132 -46.68 1.48 31.57
C ALA A 132 -45.76 2.67 31.24
N THR A 133 -46.22 3.56 30.36
CA THR A 133 -45.94 5.02 30.42
C THR A 133 -46.84 5.65 31.49
N PRO A 134 -46.46 6.71 32.24
CA PRO A 134 -46.38 8.07 31.68
C PRO A 134 -45.31 9.03 32.28
N SER A 135 -44.89 9.97 31.43
CA SER A 135 -44.62 11.41 31.63
C SER A 135 -43.89 11.94 32.89
N TYR A 136 -42.70 12.52 32.71
CA TYR A 136 -42.30 13.80 33.33
C TYR A 136 -41.10 14.46 32.60
N ILE A 137 -41.19 15.76 32.34
CA ILE A 137 -40.16 16.71 31.85
C ILE A 137 -40.32 17.96 32.75
N PRO A 138 -39.38 18.91 32.96
CA PRO A 138 -37.92 19.00 32.67
C PRO A 138 -37.07 19.43 33.90
N THR A 139 -35.74 19.30 33.85
CA THR A 139 -34.85 20.33 34.45
C THR A 139 -33.55 20.46 33.67
N ALA A 140 -33.17 21.72 33.42
CA ALA A 140 -32.11 22.19 32.56
C ALA A 140 -30.70 22.00 33.15
N GLY A 141 -29.73 21.74 32.27
CA GLY A 141 -28.29 21.92 32.51
C GLY A 141 -27.57 22.02 31.16
N PRO A 142 -26.76 23.06 30.89
CA PRO A 142 -26.19 23.28 29.57
C PRO A 142 -24.89 22.48 29.42
N SER A 143 -24.81 21.64 28.40
CA SER A 143 -23.52 21.23 27.83
C SER A 143 -23.62 21.40 26.32
N ALA A 144 -23.23 22.59 25.89
CA ALA A 144 -22.99 22.88 24.49
C ALA A 144 -21.75 22.08 24.04
N LEU A 145 -21.97 21.14 23.12
CA LEU A 145 -20.91 20.55 22.31
C LEU A 145 -20.41 21.63 21.32
N PRO A 146 -19.09 21.86 21.17
CA PRO A 146 -18.59 22.71 20.11
C PRO A 146 -18.65 21.97 18.76
N PRO A 147 -18.88 22.67 17.63
CA PRO A 147 -18.87 22.05 16.31
C PRO A 147 -17.45 21.60 15.91
N PRO A 148 -17.30 20.63 15.00
CA PRO A 148 -15.99 20.24 14.51
C PRO A 148 -15.36 21.40 13.73
N ALA A 149 -14.26 21.93 14.25
CA ALA A 149 -13.48 22.95 13.57
C ALA A 149 -12.77 22.33 12.36
N SER A 150 -13.14 22.80 11.17
CA SER A 150 -12.36 22.64 9.94
C SER A 150 -10.96 23.24 10.17
N THR A 151 -9.94 22.39 10.24
CA THR A 151 -8.55 22.85 10.32
C THR A 151 -8.01 23.08 8.91
N PRO A 152 -7.52 24.30 8.58
CA PRO A 152 -6.83 24.53 7.33
C PRO A 152 -5.40 23.96 7.41
N LEU A 153 -5.06 23.06 6.49
CA LEU A 153 -3.70 22.64 6.19
C LEU A 153 -2.91 23.83 5.66
N SER A 154 -2.16 24.53 6.52
CA SER A 154 -1.00 25.35 6.17
C SER A 154 -0.27 25.80 7.43
N SER A 155 0.69 25.00 7.90
CA SER A 155 1.83 25.55 8.62
C SER A 155 3.06 24.71 8.32
N THR A 156 3.98 25.28 7.55
CA THR A 156 5.34 24.76 7.37
C THR A 156 6.08 24.95 8.70
N SER A 157 5.95 23.97 9.59
CA SER A 157 6.82 23.86 10.76
C SER A 157 8.22 23.48 10.28
N ASN A 158 9.17 24.41 10.39
CA ASN A 158 10.61 24.16 10.18
C ASN A 158 11.26 23.50 11.42
N ASP A 159 10.49 22.74 12.21
CA ASP A 159 11.00 22.02 13.36
C ASP A 159 11.59 20.66 12.92
N PRO A 160 12.91 20.43 13.03
CA PRO A 160 13.53 19.15 12.67
C PRO A 160 13.03 17.96 13.51
N ALA A 161 12.26 18.21 14.57
CA ALA A 161 11.62 17.16 15.38
C ALA A 161 10.35 16.58 14.74
N ASN A 162 9.79 17.19 13.68
CA ASN A 162 8.55 16.76 13.02
C ASN A 162 8.79 16.26 11.58
N LEU A 163 9.97 15.70 11.31
CA LEU A 163 10.24 14.93 10.10
C LEU A 163 9.30 13.73 10.09
N VAL A 164 8.15 13.86 9.42
CA VAL A 164 7.34 12.71 9.02
C VAL A 164 8.21 11.90 8.07
N VAL A 165 8.87 10.86 8.60
CA VAL A 165 9.60 9.91 7.79
C VAL A 165 8.56 9.11 7.02
N VAL A 166 8.29 9.54 5.79
CA VAL A 166 7.44 8.79 4.88
C VAL A 166 8.26 7.62 4.37
N VAL A 167 7.89 6.41 4.80
CA VAL A 167 8.55 5.16 4.39
C VAL A 167 7.78 4.56 3.21
N PRO A 168 8.46 3.98 2.21
CA PRO A 168 7.79 3.16 1.20
C PRO A 168 7.03 2.01 1.86
N ASN A 169 5.81 1.77 1.42
CA ASN A 169 5.02 0.63 1.82
C ASN A 169 5.53 -0.65 1.14
N ASN A 170 5.19 -1.81 1.70
CA ASN A 170 5.58 -3.10 1.16
C ASN A 170 4.73 -3.44 -0.07
N ILE A 171 5.29 -3.17 -1.25
CA ILE A 171 4.60 -3.41 -2.51
C ILE A 171 4.20 -4.87 -2.74
N ARG A 172 4.95 -5.83 -2.17
CA ARG A 172 4.61 -7.26 -2.25
C ARG A 172 3.36 -7.58 -1.45
N GLU A 173 3.17 -6.90 -0.32
CA GLU A 173 1.99 -7.06 0.51
C GLU A 173 0.75 -6.45 -0.12
N ILE A 174 0.90 -5.26 -0.71
CA ILE A 174 -0.16 -4.60 -1.47
C ILE A 174 -0.56 -5.46 -2.67
N ARG A 175 0.42 -5.96 -3.43
CA ARG A 175 0.21 -6.88 -4.55
C ARG A 175 -0.58 -8.11 -4.09
N ARG A 176 -0.15 -8.77 -3.01
CA ARG A 176 -0.84 -9.96 -2.45
C ARG A 176 -2.29 -9.65 -2.07
N SER A 177 -2.51 -8.53 -1.38
CA SER A 177 -3.85 -8.09 -0.96
C SER A 177 -4.78 -7.84 -2.15
N LEU A 178 -4.29 -7.16 -3.18
CA LEU A 178 -5.04 -6.92 -4.41
C LEU A 178 -5.33 -8.22 -5.18
N HIS A 179 -4.35 -9.10 -5.34
CA HIS A 179 -4.56 -10.38 -6.02
C HIS A 179 -5.58 -11.25 -5.29
N GLN A 180 -5.60 -11.22 -3.95
CA GLN A 180 -6.60 -11.94 -3.17
C GLN A 180 -8.01 -11.35 -3.36
N MET A 181 -8.14 -10.02 -3.37
CA MET A 181 -9.42 -9.33 -3.57
C MET A 181 -10.01 -9.58 -4.97
N PHE A 182 -9.15 -9.66 -5.98
CA PHE A 182 -9.53 -9.82 -7.39
C PHE A 182 -9.36 -11.26 -7.92
N ALA A 183 -9.07 -12.25 -7.06
CA ALA A 183 -8.70 -13.61 -7.48
C ALA A 183 -9.67 -14.22 -8.52
N HIS A 184 -10.98 -14.13 -8.25
CA HIS A 184 -12.02 -14.64 -9.15
C HIS A 184 -12.08 -13.92 -10.50
N LEU A 185 -11.66 -12.65 -10.58
CA LEU A 185 -11.60 -11.90 -11.83
C LEU A 185 -10.36 -12.26 -12.63
N LEU A 186 -9.22 -12.40 -11.96
CA LEU A 186 -7.93 -12.69 -12.58
C LEU A 186 -7.87 -14.09 -13.20
N GLU A 187 -8.71 -15.02 -12.74
CA GLU A 187 -8.84 -16.38 -13.32
C GLU A 187 -9.69 -16.41 -14.60
N ILE A 188 -10.43 -15.35 -14.93
CA ILE A 188 -11.31 -15.32 -16.09
C ILE A 188 -10.49 -15.02 -17.36
N PRO A 189 -10.54 -15.87 -18.40
CA PRO A 189 -9.87 -15.61 -19.67
C PRO A 189 -10.60 -14.51 -20.44
N VAL A 190 -10.30 -13.24 -20.14
CA VAL A 190 -11.01 -12.07 -20.69
C VAL A 190 -11.09 -12.08 -22.23
N ILE A 191 -10.01 -12.50 -22.90
CA ILE A 191 -9.94 -12.56 -24.37
C ILE A 191 -11.03 -13.48 -24.93
N SER A 192 -11.30 -14.60 -24.26
CA SER A 192 -12.27 -15.61 -24.72
C SER A 192 -13.66 -15.41 -24.12
N ASN A 193 -13.79 -14.73 -22.97
CA ASN A 193 -15.05 -14.56 -22.27
C ASN A 193 -15.16 -13.19 -21.57
N PRO A 194 -15.24 -12.08 -22.32
CA PRO A 194 -15.26 -10.75 -21.73
C PRO A 194 -16.55 -10.47 -20.96
N GLN A 195 -17.70 -11.03 -21.37
CA GLN A 195 -18.97 -10.83 -20.66
C GLN A 195 -18.94 -11.44 -19.26
N SER A 196 -18.31 -12.60 -19.08
CA SER A 196 -18.15 -13.18 -17.75
C SER A 196 -17.27 -12.31 -16.86
N HIS A 197 -16.21 -11.71 -17.40
CA HIS A 197 -15.37 -10.76 -16.67
C HIS A 197 -16.20 -9.57 -16.18
N LEU A 198 -16.94 -8.92 -17.09
CA LEU A 198 -17.78 -7.76 -16.78
C LEU A 198 -18.87 -8.08 -15.74
N ALA A 199 -19.53 -9.22 -15.85
CA ALA A 199 -20.56 -9.65 -14.92
C ALA A 199 -19.99 -9.93 -13.52
N THR A 200 -18.85 -10.63 -13.43
CA THR A 200 -18.17 -10.87 -12.16
C THR A 200 -17.69 -9.55 -11.54
N LEU A 201 -17.20 -8.61 -12.34
CA LEU A 201 -16.73 -7.31 -11.87
C LEU A 201 -17.88 -6.48 -11.28
N ALA A 202 -19.03 -6.47 -11.94
CA ALA A 202 -20.25 -5.85 -11.44
C ALA A 202 -20.72 -6.49 -10.12
N ALA A 203 -20.64 -7.81 -10.01
CA ALA A 203 -21.02 -8.53 -8.78
C ALA A 203 -20.07 -8.23 -7.61
N LEU A 204 -18.80 -7.93 -7.89
CA LEU A 204 -17.79 -7.61 -6.88
C LEU A 204 -17.93 -6.18 -6.32
N GLU A 205 -18.48 -5.24 -7.10
CA GLU A 205 -18.59 -3.80 -6.80
C GLU A 205 -19.04 -3.46 -5.35
N PRO A 206 -20.08 -4.10 -4.78
CA PRO A 206 -20.55 -3.76 -3.42
C PRO A 206 -19.54 -4.10 -2.32
N SER A 207 -18.61 -5.02 -2.58
CA SER A 207 -17.59 -5.47 -1.62
C SER A 207 -16.28 -4.70 -1.71
N LEU A 208 -16.09 -3.89 -2.77
CA LEU A 208 -14.83 -3.19 -3.03
C LEU A 208 -14.76 -1.87 -2.26
N PRO A 209 -13.56 -1.50 -1.76
CA PRO A 209 -13.27 -0.14 -1.31
C PRO A 209 -13.55 0.87 -2.41
N ASN A 210 -13.96 2.09 -2.03
CA ASN A 210 -14.36 3.13 -3.00
C ASN A 210 -13.33 3.39 -4.11
N ALA A 211 -12.03 3.37 -3.81
CA ALA A 211 -10.96 3.58 -4.80
C ALA A 211 -10.88 2.49 -5.88
N LEU A 212 -11.36 1.28 -5.57
CA LEU A 212 -11.30 0.09 -6.41
C LEU A 212 -12.65 -0.26 -7.06
N LYS A 213 -13.74 0.41 -6.69
CA LYS A 213 -15.04 0.20 -7.36
C LYS A 213 -14.90 0.43 -8.87
N PRO A 214 -15.51 -0.44 -9.71
CA PRO A 214 -15.40 -0.34 -11.16
C PRO A 214 -16.03 0.95 -11.67
N THR A 215 -15.43 1.53 -12.71
CA THR A 215 -16.01 2.66 -13.43
C THR A 215 -17.07 2.18 -14.43
N GLN A 216 -17.90 3.09 -14.93
CA GLN A 216 -18.88 2.76 -15.98
C GLN A 216 -18.19 2.22 -17.24
N LEU A 217 -16.98 2.73 -17.56
CA LEU A 217 -16.23 2.27 -18.73
C LEU A 217 -15.76 0.83 -18.53
N GLN A 218 -15.29 0.48 -17.33
CA GLN A 218 -14.92 -0.88 -16.99
C GLN A 218 -16.08 -1.86 -17.06
N LEU A 219 -17.29 -1.45 -16.66
CA LEU A 219 -18.49 -2.30 -16.72
C LEU A 219 -19.03 -2.53 -18.14
N THR A 220 -18.58 -1.74 -19.12
CA THR A 220 -19.14 -1.75 -20.48
C THR A 220 -18.13 -2.11 -21.56
N THR A 221 -16.82 -2.06 -21.25
CA THR A 221 -15.75 -2.22 -22.23
C THR A 221 -14.87 -3.41 -21.86
N PRO A 222 -14.70 -4.42 -22.74
CA PRO A 222 -13.71 -5.48 -22.53
C PRO A 222 -12.30 -4.91 -22.34
N HIS A 223 -11.61 -5.29 -21.26
CA HIS A 223 -10.31 -4.73 -20.89
C HIS A 223 -9.49 -5.71 -20.04
N HIS A 224 -8.18 -5.47 -19.90
CA HIS A 224 -7.30 -6.36 -19.13
C HIS A 224 -7.67 -6.35 -17.63
N ALA A 225 -7.94 -7.52 -17.02
CA ALA A 225 -8.39 -7.65 -15.62
C ALA A 225 -7.46 -6.98 -14.58
N TYR A 226 -6.13 -6.96 -14.79
CA TYR A 226 -5.21 -6.22 -13.93
C TYR A 226 -5.45 -4.71 -13.85
N ILE A 227 -6.17 -4.10 -14.81
CA ILE A 227 -6.58 -2.70 -14.71
C ILE A 227 -7.47 -2.50 -13.48
N ASP A 228 -8.33 -3.47 -13.14
CA ASP A 228 -9.27 -3.37 -12.01
C ASP A 228 -8.59 -3.23 -10.65
N MET A 229 -7.31 -3.63 -10.53
CA MET A 229 -6.55 -3.55 -9.30
C MET A 229 -5.94 -2.17 -9.03
N LEU A 230 -6.00 -1.24 -9.98
CA LEU A 230 -5.39 0.09 -9.84
C LEU A 230 -6.31 1.00 -9.01
N PRO A 231 -5.86 1.54 -7.86
CA PRO A 231 -6.67 2.40 -7.01
C PRO A 231 -6.79 3.84 -7.54
N SER A 232 -6.95 4.00 -8.86
CA SER A 232 -7.15 5.28 -9.53
C SER A 232 -8.16 5.10 -10.67
N PRO A 233 -9.44 5.49 -10.46
CA PRO A 233 -10.49 5.40 -11.49
C PRO A 233 -10.09 6.07 -12.81
N SER A 234 -9.44 7.25 -12.74
CA SER A 234 -9.03 8.01 -13.92
C SER A 234 -7.92 7.32 -14.71
N LEU A 235 -6.96 6.67 -14.04
CA LEU A 235 -5.92 5.90 -14.71
C LEU A 235 -6.51 4.65 -15.38
N ARG A 236 -7.45 3.96 -14.70
CA ARG A 236 -8.16 2.80 -15.26
C ARG A 236 -8.87 3.15 -16.56
N ASP A 237 -9.66 4.22 -16.55
CA ASP A 237 -10.38 4.66 -17.74
C ASP A 237 -9.44 5.03 -18.89
N ARG A 238 -8.32 5.69 -18.60
CA ARG A 238 -7.31 6.03 -19.61
C ARG A 238 -6.65 4.78 -20.20
N LEU A 239 -6.31 3.80 -19.37
CA LEU A 239 -5.73 2.53 -19.84
C LEU A 239 -6.69 1.80 -20.78
N ILE A 240 -7.98 1.82 -20.50
CA ILE A 240 -9.01 1.25 -21.39
C ILE A 240 -9.08 2.04 -22.70
N ALA A 241 -9.09 3.36 -22.62
CA ALA A 241 -9.19 4.24 -23.80
C ALA A 241 -8.00 4.15 -24.76
N VAL A 242 -6.77 3.95 -24.24
CA VAL A 242 -5.56 3.82 -25.10
C VAL A 242 -5.44 2.45 -25.77
N GLY A 243 -6.31 1.50 -25.42
CA GLY A 243 -6.43 0.19 -26.05
C GLY A 243 -5.48 -0.88 -25.48
N PRO A 244 -5.74 -2.16 -25.82
CA PRO A 244 -5.14 -3.31 -25.15
C PRO A 244 -3.61 -3.41 -25.32
N ALA A 245 -3.06 -3.05 -26.48
CA ALA A 245 -1.62 -3.12 -26.72
C ALA A 245 -0.83 -2.15 -25.82
N ASN A 246 -1.31 -0.91 -25.73
CA ASN A 246 -0.71 0.13 -24.88
C ASN A 246 -0.91 -0.18 -23.40
N ALA A 247 -2.12 -0.61 -23.02
CA ALA A 247 -2.43 -1.01 -21.65
C ALA A 247 -1.53 -2.17 -21.19
N ASN A 248 -1.39 -3.22 -22.00
CA ASN A 248 -0.53 -4.37 -21.67
C ASN A 248 0.94 -3.97 -21.52
N SER A 249 1.43 -3.10 -22.40
CA SER A 249 2.79 -2.57 -22.33
C SER A 249 3.01 -1.75 -21.05
N PHE A 250 2.04 -0.91 -20.66
CA PHE A 250 2.13 -0.15 -19.41
C PHE A 250 2.12 -1.08 -18.19
N LEU A 251 1.22 -2.07 -18.16
CA LEU A 251 1.09 -3.00 -17.03
C LEU A 251 2.38 -3.80 -16.81
N THR A 252 3.03 -4.23 -17.89
CA THR A 252 4.26 -5.04 -17.84
C THR A 252 5.54 -4.23 -17.60
N GLU A 253 5.54 -2.93 -17.88
CA GLU A 253 6.74 -2.11 -17.74
C GLU A 253 6.71 -1.16 -16.53
N ALA A 254 5.53 -0.70 -16.11
CA ALA A 254 5.39 0.31 -15.06
C ALA A 254 4.63 -0.19 -13.84
N CYS A 255 3.78 -1.21 -13.99
CA CYS A 255 2.79 -1.58 -12.99
C CYS A 255 3.17 -2.84 -12.19
N THR A 256 4.09 -2.70 -11.25
CA THR A 256 4.56 -3.81 -10.41
C THR A 256 3.49 -4.39 -9.48
N ILE A 257 2.34 -3.75 -9.25
CA ILE A 257 1.24 -4.37 -8.49
C ILE A 257 0.36 -5.30 -9.33
N ALA A 258 0.37 -5.16 -10.64
CA ALA A 258 -0.50 -5.86 -11.57
C ALA A 258 0.14 -7.15 -12.09
N CYS A 259 1.42 -7.10 -12.42
CA CYS A 259 2.13 -8.22 -13.01
C CYS A 259 3.30 -8.66 -12.11
N ASP A 260 3.68 -9.94 -12.18
CA ASP A 260 4.89 -10.43 -11.54
C ASP A 260 6.13 -10.03 -12.36
N ILE A 261 6.37 -8.73 -12.39
CA ILE A 261 7.53 -8.12 -13.02
C ILE A 261 8.55 -7.77 -11.94
N GLU A 262 9.82 -7.79 -12.33
CA GLU A 262 10.91 -7.38 -11.46
C GLU A 262 10.71 -5.92 -11.02
N ASP A 263 10.74 -5.70 -9.71
CA ASP A 263 10.66 -4.37 -9.13
C ASP A 263 12.04 -3.70 -9.24
N THR A 264 12.22 -2.94 -10.32
CA THR A 264 13.41 -2.13 -10.57
C THR A 264 13.20 -0.68 -10.09
N GLY A 265 12.17 -0.41 -9.28
CA GLY A 265 11.82 0.92 -8.81
C GLY A 265 10.98 1.73 -9.79
N GLN A 266 10.16 1.08 -10.62
CA GLN A 266 9.29 1.75 -11.59
C GLN A 266 8.20 2.58 -10.92
N MET A 267 7.71 2.13 -9.76
CA MET A 267 6.79 2.86 -8.89
C MET A 267 7.20 2.74 -7.42
N THR A 268 6.67 3.61 -6.58
CA THR A 268 6.76 3.54 -5.13
C THR A 268 5.42 3.92 -4.53
N ILE A 269 4.94 3.15 -3.56
CA ILE A 269 3.72 3.48 -2.80
C ILE A 269 4.16 3.92 -1.42
N TRP A 270 3.73 5.12 -1.00
CA TRP A 270 4.18 5.78 0.22
C TRP A 270 3.14 5.69 1.34
N GLY A 271 3.60 5.44 2.57
CA GLY A 271 2.71 5.39 3.74
C GLY A 271 1.72 4.23 3.71
N GLU A 272 0.86 4.15 4.72
CA GLU A 272 -0.04 3.00 4.92
C GLU A 272 -1.29 3.03 4.02
N ASP A 273 -1.74 4.22 3.61
CA ASP A 273 -2.93 4.41 2.77
C ASP A 273 -2.61 4.21 1.28
N TRP A 274 -2.39 2.95 0.90
CA TRP A 274 -2.07 2.55 -0.47
C TRP A 274 -3.26 2.62 -1.44
N LEU A 275 -4.49 2.77 -0.93
CA LEU A 275 -5.69 2.97 -1.75
C LEU A 275 -5.87 4.42 -2.20
N ASN A 276 -5.12 5.34 -1.59
CA ASN A 276 -5.07 6.72 -2.04
C ASN A 276 -4.09 6.84 -3.21
N ASP A 277 -4.60 7.29 -4.37
CA ASP A 277 -3.79 7.44 -5.58
C ASP A 277 -2.69 8.52 -5.45
N PHE A 278 -2.81 9.42 -4.47
CA PHE A 278 -1.76 10.38 -4.13
C PHE A 278 -0.54 9.71 -3.49
N SER A 279 -0.71 8.56 -2.83
CA SER A 279 0.38 7.79 -2.23
C SER A 279 1.32 7.14 -3.26
N TRP A 280 0.97 7.19 -4.54
CA TRP A 280 1.70 6.53 -5.62
C TRP A 280 2.64 7.50 -6.33
N GLU A 281 3.93 7.17 -6.36
CA GLU A 281 4.98 7.84 -7.14
C GLU A 281 5.41 6.94 -8.30
N PHE A 282 5.25 7.40 -9.54
CA PHE A 282 5.94 6.79 -10.68
C PHE A 282 7.35 7.36 -10.82
N SER A 283 8.29 6.52 -11.24
CA SER A 283 9.68 6.92 -11.47
C SER A 283 9.82 7.91 -12.63
N ALA A 284 10.97 8.59 -12.68
CA ALA A 284 11.30 9.51 -13.78
C ALA A 284 11.21 8.82 -15.16
N ALA A 285 11.73 7.60 -15.29
CA ALA A 285 11.73 6.84 -16.54
C ALA A 285 10.31 6.46 -16.98
N VAL A 286 9.43 6.12 -16.03
CA VAL A 286 8.02 5.85 -16.31
C VAL A 286 7.31 7.13 -16.78
N LEU A 287 7.52 8.26 -16.10
CA LEU A 287 6.90 9.53 -16.51
C LEU A 287 7.44 10.04 -17.85
N GLU A 288 8.72 9.84 -18.15
CA GLU A 288 9.29 10.16 -19.47
C GLU A 288 8.62 9.36 -20.59
N ARG A 289 8.36 8.07 -20.36
CA ARG A 289 7.75 7.19 -21.38
C ARG A 289 6.24 7.36 -21.52
N TRP A 290 5.52 7.57 -20.42
CA TRP A 290 4.06 7.48 -20.38
C TRP A 290 3.36 8.82 -20.08
N GLY A 291 4.09 9.85 -19.64
CA GLY A 291 3.55 11.15 -19.20
C GLY A 291 2.96 12.03 -20.28
N GLY A 292 3.35 11.86 -21.54
CA GLY A 292 2.85 12.70 -22.64
C GLY A 292 1.41 12.39 -23.08
N TRP A 293 0.86 11.24 -22.68
CA TRP A 293 -0.38 10.73 -23.28
C TRP A 293 -1.20 9.82 -22.37
N LEU A 294 -0.58 9.11 -21.42
CA LEU A 294 -1.27 8.21 -20.50
C LEU A 294 -1.33 8.77 -19.08
N LEU A 295 -0.18 9.07 -18.49
CA LEU A 295 -0.07 9.63 -17.15
C LEU A 295 -0.23 11.13 -17.22
N THR A 296 -1.32 11.66 -16.66
CA THR A 296 -1.59 13.10 -16.65
C THR A 296 -0.54 13.89 -15.84
N PRO A 297 -0.44 15.22 -16.03
CA PRO A 297 0.53 16.05 -15.31
C PRO A 297 0.49 15.92 -13.79
N GLU A 298 -0.67 15.62 -13.21
CA GLU A 298 -0.86 15.39 -11.78
C GLU A 298 0.01 14.25 -11.25
N TRP A 299 0.29 13.21 -12.05
CA TRP A 299 1.18 12.11 -11.64
C TRP A 299 2.62 12.56 -11.42
N GLY A 300 3.12 13.46 -12.27
CA GLY A 300 4.44 14.05 -12.07
C GLY A 300 4.47 15.05 -10.91
N GLN A 301 3.39 15.80 -10.69
CA GLN A 301 3.27 16.71 -9.53
C GLN A 301 3.27 15.92 -8.21
N ARG A 302 2.56 14.79 -8.15
CA ARG A 302 2.58 13.83 -7.02
C ARG A 302 3.98 13.28 -6.80
N ALA A 303 4.67 12.86 -7.87
CA ALA A 303 6.05 12.41 -7.76
C ALA A 303 6.95 13.52 -7.20
N ASN A 304 6.81 14.76 -7.67
CA ASN A 304 7.56 15.90 -7.15
C ASN A 304 7.24 16.22 -5.69
N PHE A 305 5.99 16.05 -5.24
CA PHE A 305 5.65 16.13 -3.83
C PHE A 305 6.49 15.15 -3.00
N TRP A 306 6.47 13.85 -3.33
CA TRP A 306 7.21 12.83 -2.57
C TRP A 306 8.73 13.01 -2.66
N ARG A 307 9.25 13.41 -3.82
CA ARG A 307 10.66 13.71 -4.02
C ARG A 307 11.13 14.87 -3.15
N ARG A 308 10.32 15.93 -3.00
CA ARG A 308 10.61 17.06 -2.09
C ARG A 308 10.70 16.61 -0.63
N GLN A 309 9.82 15.70 -0.18
CA GLN A 309 9.84 15.20 1.22
C GLN A 309 11.15 14.52 1.61
N ARG A 310 11.84 13.90 0.63
CA ARG A 310 13.10 13.17 0.83
C ARG A 310 14.33 13.88 0.26
N GLY A 311 14.20 15.15 -0.15
CA GLY A 311 15.29 15.93 -0.72
C GLY A 311 15.83 15.40 -2.05
N ALA A 312 15.02 14.67 -2.82
CA ALA A 312 15.38 14.20 -4.15
C ALA A 312 15.16 15.32 -5.20
N PRO A 313 15.93 15.35 -6.32
CA PRO A 313 15.76 16.35 -7.36
C PRO A 313 14.35 16.31 -7.97
N VAL A 314 13.67 17.45 -8.15
CA VAL A 314 12.37 17.47 -8.83
C VAL A 314 12.48 17.11 -10.31
N LEU A 315 11.43 16.51 -10.85
CA LEU A 315 11.24 16.23 -12.26
C LEU A 315 10.81 17.53 -12.98
N PRO A 316 11.49 17.92 -14.07
CA PRO A 316 11.15 19.13 -14.81
C PRO A 316 9.77 18.99 -15.49
N GLY A 317 9.04 20.10 -15.60
CA GLY A 317 7.73 20.13 -16.29
C GLY A 317 6.53 19.67 -15.46
N TYR A 318 6.73 19.43 -14.16
CA TYR A 318 5.68 18.95 -13.24
C TYR A 318 5.67 19.74 -11.92
N ASP A 319 5.69 21.07 -12.01
CA ASP A 319 5.75 21.95 -10.83
C ASP A 319 4.48 21.90 -9.97
#